data_AF-A0A3N5HXY9-F1
#
_entry.id   AF-A0A3N5HXY9-F1
#
_cell.length_a   1.000
_cell.length_b   1.000
_cell.length_c   1.000
_cell.angle_alpha   90.00
_cell.angle_beta   90.00
_cell.angle_gamma   90.00
#
_symmetry.space_group_name_H-M   'P 1'
#
loop_
_entity.id
_entity.type
_entity.pdbx_description
1 polymer ?
#
loop_
_entity_poly.entity_id
_entity_poly.type
_entity_poly.pdbx_seq_one_letter_code
_entity_poly.pdbx_strand_id
1 'polypeptide(L)'
;MGPFDRAPFIVIWETTRACALACVHCRAEAVPQRDPRELTTDEGRALLDRVAAFGDPPPLLVLTGGDPLRRPDIVDLVAYGSHLGLSVSLTPSGTAAVTEGRLRALREAGLARLAVSLDGATAEAHDAFRGVVGSHHHTLKIVERARALRLPLQINTTVCRRTVGDLPVLARQVESLGAVLWALFFLIPVGRAEAGQALGAAEIEAVLEWAAGLGGRVPFGVKTTEAPHFHRVMAQRPTSGTSRAGAPQPGRPAPSAARDTIRRAGRAVTDGNGFVFIDHTGNICPSGFLPLVAGNVRSDDLAIVYRESALFAGLRDPAQLGGRCGRCEFRDVCGGSRARAFAVAGDALAEDPGCAWQPAPPAAVAIAGGSDAAPPVSEAAVMQALGTVFDPELGMSIVQLGLVYDARVRDRTVGITMTLTAPGCPIHDVMPDWVRAAVMRVPGVEAVDVTLTFEPPWTPDRITI
;
A
#
# COMPACT_ATOMS: atom_id res chain seq x y z
N MET A 1 -15.03 6.04 4.67
CA MET A 1 -14.00 5.53 3.73
C MET A 1 -14.06 4.02 3.85
N GLY A 2 -14.41 3.33 2.77
CA GLY A 2 -14.61 1.87 2.79
C GLY A 2 -13.31 1.10 3.03
N PRO A 3 -13.40 -0.19 3.38
CA PRO A 3 -12.24 -1.04 3.60
C PRO A 3 -11.56 -1.38 2.26
N PHE A 4 -10.21 -1.46 2.23
CA PHE A 4 -9.48 -1.65 0.97
C PHE A 4 -9.59 -3.06 0.39
N ASP A 5 -10.16 -4.01 1.09
CA ASP A 5 -10.57 -5.30 0.50
C ASP A 5 -11.68 -5.11 -0.55
N ARG A 6 -12.53 -4.08 -0.41
CA ARG A 6 -13.66 -3.82 -1.33
C ARG A 6 -13.32 -2.88 -2.48
N ALA A 7 -12.56 -1.83 -2.21
CA ALA A 7 -12.20 -0.82 -3.20
C ALA A 7 -10.79 -0.28 -2.97
N PRO A 8 -9.96 -0.14 -4.01
CA PRO A 8 -8.69 0.55 -3.89
C PRO A 8 -8.94 2.04 -3.61
N PHE A 9 -8.01 2.65 -2.88
CA PHE A 9 -7.99 4.11 -2.76
C PHE A 9 -7.49 4.75 -4.05
N ILE A 10 -6.51 4.13 -4.70
CA ILE A 10 -5.86 4.62 -5.91
C ILE A 10 -5.78 3.52 -6.96
N VAL A 11 -6.15 3.88 -8.18
CA VAL A 11 -5.90 3.11 -9.40
C VAL A 11 -4.89 3.87 -10.24
N ILE A 12 -3.78 3.24 -10.58
CA ILE A 12 -2.80 3.82 -11.51
C ILE A 12 -2.88 3.06 -12.83
N TRP A 13 -2.98 3.79 -13.93
CA TRP A 13 -2.89 3.23 -15.27
C TRP A 13 -1.67 3.79 -16.00
N GLU A 14 -0.72 2.93 -16.31
CA GLU A 14 0.36 3.22 -17.25
C GLU A 14 -0.21 3.21 -18.66
N THR A 15 -0.56 4.37 -19.19
CA THR A 15 -1.34 4.47 -20.44
C THR A 15 -0.53 4.09 -21.69
N THR A 16 0.80 4.17 -21.60
CA THR A 16 1.75 3.93 -22.70
C THR A 16 3.16 3.73 -22.15
N ARG A 17 4.03 3.03 -22.90
CA ARG A 17 5.50 3.02 -22.65
C ARG A 17 6.26 4.07 -23.47
N ALA A 18 5.58 4.78 -24.37
CA ALA A 18 6.21 5.83 -25.17
C ALA A 18 6.70 6.98 -24.28
N CYS A 19 7.95 7.40 -24.42
CA CYS A 19 8.52 8.57 -23.74
C CYS A 19 9.69 9.14 -24.53
N ALA A 20 9.89 10.46 -24.45
CA ALA A 20 11.06 11.11 -25.03
C ALA A 20 12.26 11.19 -24.07
N LEU A 21 12.10 10.76 -22.81
CA LEU A 21 13.15 10.76 -21.80
C LEU A 21 13.83 9.40 -21.68
N ALA A 22 15.05 9.42 -21.13
CA ALA A 22 15.87 8.24 -20.92
C ALA A 22 16.28 8.05 -19.46
N CYS A 23 15.35 8.31 -18.53
CA CYS A 23 15.63 8.35 -17.10
C CYS A 23 16.31 7.08 -16.58
N VAL A 24 17.35 7.25 -15.77
CA VAL A 24 18.16 6.14 -15.23
C VAL A 24 17.42 5.28 -14.20
N HIS A 25 16.30 5.76 -13.66
CA HIS A 25 15.48 5.06 -12.65
C HIS A 25 14.15 4.55 -13.21
N CYS A 26 13.96 4.61 -14.54
CA CYS A 26 12.66 4.40 -15.15
C CYS A 26 12.16 2.95 -14.98
N ARG A 27 11.18 2.79 -14.09
CA ARG A 27 10.41 1.56 -13.89
C ARG A 27 9.74 1.06 -15.17
N ALA A 28 9.14 1.97 -15.94
CA ALA A 28 8.41 1.63 -17.17
C ALA A 28 9.32 1.17 -18.32
N GLU A 29 10.65 1.28 -18.16
CA GLU A 29 11.63 1.04 -19.23
C GLU A 29 11.18 1.70 -20.54
N ALA A 30 10.79 2.98 -20.42
CA ALA A 30 10.10 3.68 -21.48
C ALA A 30 10.97 3.77 -22.75
N VAL A 31 10.31 3.59 -23.89
CA VAL A 31 10.90 3.60 -25.24
C VAL A 31 10.28 4.72 -26.06
N PRO A 32 10.84 5.14 -27.21
CA PRO A 32 10.30 6.31 -27.94
C PRO A 32 8.93 6.09 -28.61
N GLN A 33 8.64 4.86 -29.00
CA GLN A 33 7.43 4.47 -29.74
C GLN A 33 6.36 3.87 -28.80
N ARG A 34 5.10 3.98 -29.23
CA ARG A 34 3.97 3.34 -28.54
C ARG A 34 4.00 1.83 -28.79
N ASP A 35 3.63 1.05 -27.77
CA ASP A 35 3.44 -0.38 -27.95
C ASP A 35 2.11 -0.60 -28.71
N PRO A 36 2.08 -1.38 -29.81
CA PRO A 36 0.85 -1.63 -30.56
C PRO A 36 -0.22 -2.39 -29.76
N ARG A 37 0.13 -2.99 -28.62
CA ARG A 37 -0.78 -3.72 -27.73
C ARG A 37 -1.38 -2.84 -26.63
N GLU A 38 -1.04 -1.55 -26.61
CA GLU A 38 -1.65 -0.57 -25.71
C GLU A 38 -3.18 -0.65 -25.77
N LEU A 39 -3.86 -0.40 -24.64
CA LEU A 39 -5.32 -0.32 -24.67
C LEU A 39 -5.76 0.79 -25.64
N THR A 40 -6.73 0.47 -26.50
CA THR A 40 -7.38 1.42 -27.39
C THR A 40 -8.15 2.48 -26.60
N THR A 41 -8.69 3.51 -27.27
CA THR A 41 -9.51 4.53 -26.62
C THR A 41 -10.78 3.93 -26.00
N ASP A 42 -11.43 3.00 -26.70
CA ASP A 42 -12.66 2.35 -26.22
C ASP A 42 -12.37 1.41 -25.04
N GLU A 43 -11.30 0.62 -25.12
CA GLU A 43 -10.85 -0.20 -24.00
C GLU A 43 -10.46 0.67 -22.79
N GLY A 44 -9.86 1.83 -23.04
CA GLY A 44 -9.55 2.83 -22.03
C GLY A 44 -10.80 3.34 -21.33
N ARG A 45 -11.84 3.75 -22.08
CA ARG A 45 -13.13 4.18 -21.51
C ARG A 45 -13.78 3.07 -20.68
N ALA A 46 -13.82 1.84 -21.21
CA ALA A 46 -14.34 0.68 -20.48
C ALA A 46 -13.54 0.37 -19.20
N LEU A 47 -12.22 0.60 -19.19
CA LEU A 47 -11.43 0.56 -17.97
C LEU A 47 -11.88 1.64 -16.98
N LEU A 48 -12.09 2.88 -17.42
CA LEU A 48 -12.54 3.97 -16.55
C LEU A 48 -13.92 3.71 -15.94
N ASP A 49 -14.85 3.12 -16.70
CA ASP A 49 -16.15 2.68 -16.18
C ASP A 49 -15.98 1.68 -15.03
N ARG A 50 -15.13 0.67 -15.23
CA ARG A 50 -14.81 -0.33 -14.19
C ARG A 50 -14.12 0.27 -12.97
N VAL A 51 -13.26 1.28 -13.17
CA VAL A 51 -12.64 2.00 -12.05
C VAL A 51 -13.67 2.79 -11.26
N ALA A 52 -14.58 3.49 -11.93
CA ALA A 52 -15.67 4.21 -11.27
C ALA A 52 -16.62 3.27 -10.52
N ALA A 53 -16.84 2.06 -11.04
CA ALA A 53 -17.70 1.04 -10.44
C ALA A 53 -17.16 0.41 -9.13
N PHE A 54 -15.93 0.73 -8.69
CA PHE A 54 -15.41 0.22 -7.41
C PHE A 54 -16.21 0.71 -6.19
N GLY A 55 -16.85 1.88 -6.26
CA GLY A 55 -17.73 2.39 -5.21
C GLY A 55 -17.89 3.90 -5.22
N ASP A 56 -18.70 4.40 -4.28
CA ASP A 56 -18.90 5.83 -4.03
C ASP A 56 -18.35 6.20 -2.64
N PRO A 57 -17.35 7.12 -2.53
CA PRO A 57 -16.68 7.82 -3.63
C PRO A 57 -15.72 6.90 -4.40
N PRO A 58 -15.54 7.15 -5.71
CA PRO A 58 -14.71 6.31 -6.54
C PRO A 58 -13.21 6.51 -6.26
N PRO A 59 -12.35 5.58 -6.70
CA PRO A 59 -10.90 5.68 -6.50
C PRO A 59 -10.30 6.93 -7.15
N LEU A 60 -9.16 7.38 -6.62
CA LEU A 60 -8.26 8.31 -7.32
C LEU A 60 -7.69 7.59 -8.54
N LEU A 61 -7.88 8.16 -9.73
CA LEU A 61 -7.26 7.67 -10.95
C LEU A 61 -5.97 8.46 -11.23
N VAL A 62 -4.85 7.75 -11.40
CA VAL A 62 -3.59 8.34 -11.87
C VAL A 62 -3.25 7.80 -13.25
N LEU A 63 -3.30 8.68 -14.24
CA LEU A 63 -2.82 8.41 -15.58
C LEU A 63 -1.32 8.73 -15.65
N THR A 64 -0.54 7.70 -15.96
CA THR A 64 0.92 7.77 -16.07
C THR A 64 1.37 7.05 -17.35
N GLY A 65 2.65 6.71 -17.44
CA GLY A 65 3.22 6.03 -18.60
C GLY A 65 4.75 6.03 -18.56
N GLY A 66 5.34 5.85 -19.72
CA GLY A 66 6.54 6.60 -20.07
C GLY A 66 6.23 8.10 -20.06
N ASP A 67 5.39 8.55 -20.98
CA ASP A 67 4.77 9.88 -20.98
C ASP A 67 3.33 9.78 -21.51
N PRO A 68 2.30 9.98 -20.67
CA PRO A 68 0.91 9.85 -21.10
C PRO A 68 0.53 10.82 -22.23
N LEU A 69 1.26 11.94 -22.41
CA LEU A 69 1.01 12.89 -23.51
C LEU A 69 1.49 12.39 -24.89
N ARG A 70 2.04 11.18 -24.95
CA ARG A 70 2.32 10.46 -26.20
C ARG A 70 1.06 9.79 -26.76
N ARG A 71 0.01 9.65 -25.95
CA ARG A 71 -1.30 9.25 -26.43
C ARG A 71 -2.06 10.44 -27.02
N PRO A 72 -2.65 10.31 -28.22
CA PRO A 72 -3.43 11.37 -28.83
C PRO A 72 -4.77 11.61 -28.10
N ASP A 73 -5.33 10.57 -27.48
CA ASP A 73 -6.65 10.54 -26.81
C ASP A 73 -6.60 10.86 -25.31
N ILE A 74 -5.45 11.29 -24.79
CA ILE A 74 -5.26 11.47 -23.33
C ILE A 74 -6.20 12.51 -22.72
N VAL A 75 -6.50 13.60 -23.45
CA VAL A 75 -7.44 14.63 -22.98
C VAL A 75 -8.85 14.06 -22.91
N ASP A 76 -9.24 13.24 -23.89
CA ASP A 76 -10.55 12.59 -23.92
C ASP A 76 -10.72 11.60 -22.76
N LEU A 77 -9.66 10.87 -22.41
CA LEU A 77 -9.66 9.97 -21.26
C LEU A 77 -9.78 10.73 -19.93
N VAL A 78 -9.13 11.89 -19.81
CA VAL A 78 -9.30 12.77 -18.63
C VAL A 78 -10.73 13.30 -18.54
N ALA A 79 -11.28 13.78 -19.66
CA ALA A 79 -12.66 14.28 -19.73
C ALA A 79 -13.66 13.19 -19.35
N TYR A 80 -13.50 11.99 -19.91
CA TYR A 80 -14.36 10.86 -19.63
C TYR A 80 -14.29 10.43 -18.16
N GLY A 81 -13.08 10.27 -17.61
CA GLY A 81 -12.91 9.92 -16.21
C GLY A 81 -13.49 10.97 -15.26
N SER A 82 -13.28 12.26 -15.56
CA SER A 82 -13.87 13.35 -14.78
C SER A 82 -15.40 13.34 -14.83
N HIS A 83 -16.00 13.05 -15.99
CA HIS A 83 -17.45 12.92 -16.15
C HIS A 83 -18.04 11.78 -15.30
N LEU A 84 -17.30 10.68 -15.14
CA LEU A 84 -17.67 9.58 -14.23
C LEU A 84 -17.52 9.92 -12.74
N GLY A 85 -17.05 11.12 -12.39
CA GLY A 85 -16.80 11.54 -11.01
C GLY A 85 -15.44 11.11 -10.46
N LEU A 86 -14.55 10.55 -11.30
CA LEU A 86 -13.19 10.22 -10.87
C LEU A 86 -12.38 11.49 -10.62
N SER A 87 -11.63 11.51 -9.54
CA SER A 87 -10.54 12.47 -9.39
C SER A 87 -9.38 12.00 -10.26
N VAL A 88 -9.18 12.62 -11.43
CA VAL A 88 -8.12 12.25 -12.37
C VAL A 88 -6.87 13.08 -12.13
N SER A 89 -5.73 12.41 -11.94
CA SER A 89 -4.40 13.01 -11.86
C SER A 89 -3.55 12.53 -13.03
N LEU A 90 -2.69 13.39 -13.57
CA LEU A 90 -1.84 13.09 -14.72
C LEU A 90 -0.38 13.37 -14.40
N THR A 91 0.51 12.46 -14.79
CA THR A 91 1.97 12.62 -14.62
C THR A 91 2.70 12.65 -15.97
N PRO A 92 2.78 13.81 -16.67
CA PRO A 92 3.55 13.92 -17.90
C PRO A 92 5.07 13.95 -17.64
N SER A 93 5.84 13.66 -18.69
CA SER A 93 7.29 13.86 -18.66
C SER A 93 7.67 15.33 -18.86
N GLY A 94 8.80 15.74 -18.29
CA GLY A 94 9.37 17.09 -18.42
C GLY A 94 9.91 17.37 -19.82
N THR A 95 9.02 17.57 -20.80
CA THR A 95 9.38 17.74 -22.22
C THR A 95 8.64 18.93 -22.85
N ALA A 96 9.07 19.32 -24.06
CA ALA A 96 8.37 20.34 -24.85
C ALA A 96 6.94 19.95 -25.26
N ALA A 97 6.58 18.66 -25.17
CA ALA A 97 5.25 18.16 -25.52
C ALA A 97 4.13 18.69 -24.62
N VAL A 98 4.48 19.25 -23.45
CA VAL A 98 3.54 19.81 -22.48
C VAL A 98 3.33 21.31 -22.75
N THR A 99 2.62 21.62 -23.83
CA THR A 99 2.33 22.99 -24.24
C THR A 99 1.27 23.64 -23.34
N GLU A 100 1.16 24.97 -23.36
CA GLU A 100 0.08 25.68 -22.65
C GLU A 100 -1.30 25.23 -23.14
N GLY A 101 -1.49 25.11 -24.46
CA GLY A 101 -2.76 24.65 -25.04
C GLY A 101 -3.16 23.25 -24.55
N ARG A 102 -2.20 22.32 -24.42
CA ARG A 102 -2.46 20.98 -23.88
C ARG A 102 -2.82 21.01 -22.39
N LEU A 103 -2.12 21.81 -21.58
CA LEU A 103 -2.46 21.97 -20.16
C LEU A 103 -3.84 22.63 -19.95
N ARG A 104 -4.18 23.60 -20.79
CA ARG A 104 -5.51 24.23 -20.80
C ARG A 104 -6.60 23.22 -21.14
N ALA A 105 -6.41 22.43 -22.20
CA ALA A 105 -7.34 21.38 -22.58
C ALA A 105 -7.52 20.33 -21.45
N LEU A 106 -6.44 19.92 -20.79
CA LEU A 106 -6.52 19.03 -19.62
C LEU A 106 -7.28 19.65 -18.44
N ARG A 107 -7.05 20.94 -18.17
CA ARG A 107 -7.77 21.67 -17.12
C ARG A 107 -9.26 21.74 -17.41
N GLU A 108 -9.64 22.08 -18.65
CA GLU A 108 -11.02 22.15 -19.12
C GLU A 108 -11.69 20.77 -19.11
N ALA A 109 -10.94 19.71 -19.40
CA ALA A 109 -11.37 18.32 -19.27
C ALA A 109 -11.55 17.85 -17.81
N GLY A 110 -11.30 18.69 -16.81
CA GLY A 110 -11.53 18.37 -15.40
C GLY A 110 -10.36 17.70 -14.68
N LEU A 111 -9.12 17.86 -15.18
CA LEU A 111 -7.93 17.35 -14.49
C LEU A 111 -7.85 17.92 -13.06
N ALA A 112 -7.83 17.02 -12.07
CA ALA A 112 -7.85 17.37 -10.65
C ALA A 112 -6.46 17.79 -10.15
N ARG A 113 -5.40 17.11 -10.61
CA ARG A 113 -4.02 17.44 -10.22
C ARG A 113 -3.03 17.08 -11.33
N LEU A 114 -2.01 17.92 -11.48
CA LEU A 114 -0.86 17.65 -12.34
C LEU A 114 0.35 17.28 -11.48
N ALA A 115 0.95 16.13 -11.73
CA ALA A 115 2.19 15.74 -11.09
C ALA A 115 3.36 15.91 -12.07
N VAL A 116 4.39 16.64 -11.67
CA VAL A 116 5.65 16.73 -12.40
C VAL A 116 6.79 16.23 -11.53
N SER A 117 7.92 16.06 -12.15
CA SER A 117 8.99 15.21 -11.68
C SER A 117 10.25 16.07 -11.54
N LEU A 118 10.81 16.20 -10.34
CA LEU A 118 11.97 17.04 -10.04
C LEU A 118 12.94 16.27 -9.12
N ASP A 119 14.02 15.73 -9.71
CA ASP A 119 14.96 14.84 -9.00
C ASP A 119 16.34 15.44 -8.68
N GLY A 120 16.61 16.68 -9.08
CA GLY A 120 17.90 17.32 -8.86
C GLY A 120 17.73 18.77 -8.46
N ALA A 121 18.57 19.24 -7.54
CA ALA A 121 18.56 20.61 -7.05
C ALA A 121 19.01 21.62 -8.12
N THR A 122 19.78 21.17 -9.11
CA THR A 122 20.23 21.96 -10.27
C THR A 122 19.76 21.35 -11.58
N ALA A 123 19.86 22.13 -12.67
CA ALA A 123 19.52 21.67 -14.01
C ALA A 123 20.39 20.50 -14.44
N GLU A 124 21.70 20.57 -14.17
CA GLU A 124 22.67 19.54 -14.52
C GLU A 124 22.37 18.23 -13.79
N ALA A 125 22.14 18.28 -12.47
CA ALA A 125 21.81 17.11 -11.67
C ALA A 125 20.51 16.46 -12.14
N HIS A 126 19.48 17.27 -12.39
CA HIS A 126 18.18 16.80 -12.85
C HIS A 126 18.25 16.17 -14.25
N ASP A 127 18.87 16.86 -15.21
CA ASP A 127 18.99 16.40 -16.60
C ASP A 127 19.83 15.11 -16.68
N ALA A 128 20.91 15.02 -15.90
CA ALA A 128 21.73 13.81 -15.81
C ALA A 128 20.97 12.62 -15.20
N PHE A 129 19.98 12.87 -14.34
CA PHE A 129 19.14 11.82 -13.76
C PHE A 129 17.99 11.40 -14.70
N ARG A 130 17.44 12.35 -15.46
CA ARG A 130 16.39 12.14 -16.47
C ARG A 130 16.91 11.71 -17.84
N GLY A 131 18.23 11.77 -18.05
CA GLY A 131 18.91 11.30 -19.25
C GLY A 131 18.71 12.19 -20.48
N VAL A 132 18.19 13.42 -20.31
CA VAL A 132 17.93 14.37 -21.41
C VAL A 132 18.21 15.79 -20.96
N VAL A 133 19.09 16.48 -21.69
CA VAL A 133 19.39 17.90 -21.48
C VAL A 133 18.15 18.75 -21.78
N GLY A 134 17.86 19.70 -20.88
CA GLY A 134 16.71 20.59 -20.95
C GLY A 134 15.45 20.07 -20.25
N SER A 135 15.47 18.84 -19.71
CA SER A 135 14.31 18.27 -19.00
C SER A 135 13.93 19.07 -17.75
N HIS A 136 14.91 19.64 -17.04
CA HIS A 136 14.71 20.53 -15.91
C HIS A 136 13.99 21.82 -16.33
N HIS A 137 14.49 22.45 -17.40
CA HIS A 137 13.89 23.67 -17.96
C HIS A 137 12.44 23.43 -18.39
N HIS A 138 12.18 22.32 -19.07
CA HIS A 138 10.81 21.96 -19.46
C HIS A 138 9.92 21.71 -18.23
N THR A 139 10.42 21.02 -17.21
CA THR A 139 9.70 20.81 -15.95
C THR A 139 9.31 22.13 -15.29
N LEU A 140 10.23 23.09 -15.18
CA LEU A 140 9.92 24.40 -14.60
C LEU A 140 8.92 25.21 -15.44
N LYS A 141 9.00 25.15 -16.77
CA LYS A 141 7.99 25.75 -17.65
C LYS A 141 6.60 25.13 -17.47
N ILE A 142 6.52 23.82 -17.23
CA ILE A 142 5.24 23.15 -16.94
C ILE A 142 4.68 23.66 -15.63
N VAL A 143 5.50 23.79 -14.59
CA VAL A 143 5.09 24.35 -13.30
C VAL A 143 4.55 25.78 -13.46
N GLU A 144 5.28 26.64 -14.16
CA GLU A 144 4.86 28.02 -14.42
C GLU A 144 3.47 28.08 -15.09
N ARG A 145 3.28 27.30 -16.16
CA ARG A 145 2.01 27.22 -16.90
C ARG A 145 0.87 26.67 -16.03
N ALA A 146 1.13 25.62 -15.27
CA ALA A 146 0.13 25.02 -14.37
C ALA A 146 -0.30 26.01 -13.27
N ARG A 147 0.63 26.80 -12.73
CA ARG A 147 0.30 27.88 -11.79
C ARG A 147 -0.56 28.97 -12.42
N ALA A 148 -0.21 29.41 -13.64
CA ALA A 148 -1.01 30.40 -14.38
C ALA A 148 -2.45 29.90 -14.62
N LEU A 149 -2.63 28.61 -14.85
CA LEU A 149 -3.93 27.96 -15.01
C LEU A 149 -4.62 27.58 -13.68
N ARG A 150 -4.00 27.87 -12.53
CA ARG A 150 -4.47 27.48 -11.18
C ARG A 150 -4.77 25.97 -11.08
N LEU A 151 -3.93 25.15 -11.70
CA LEU A 151 -4.00 23.70 -11.63
C LEU A 151 -3.19 23.22 -10.42
N PRO A 152 -3.77 22.44 -9.48
CA PRO A 152 -3.03 21.91 -8.34
C PRO A 152 -1.81 21.09 -8.77
N LEU A 153 -0.66 21.38 -8.16
CA LEU A 153 0.64 20.81 -8.53
C LEU A 153 1.14 19.81 -7.49
N GLN A 154 1.58 18.65 -7.97
CA GLN A 154 2.35 17.69 -7.20
C GLN A 154 3.76 17.60 -7.76
N ILE A 155 4.77 17.57 -6.88
CA ILE A 155 6.15 17.28 -7.26
C ILE A 155 6.46 15.85 -6.84
N ASN A 156 7.08 15.09 -7.73
CA ASN A 156 7.59 13.75 -7.48
C ASN A 156 9.12 13.80 -7.50
N THR A 157 9.77 13.24 -6.49
CA THR A 157 11.22 13.12 -6.39
C THR A 157 11.57 11.68 -6.07
N THR A 158 12.44 11.08 -6.87
CA THR A 158 13.03 9.77 -6.59
C THR A 158 14.07 9.91 -5.50
N VAL A 159 13.99 9.09 -4.45
CA VAL A 159 14.93 9.03 -3.34
C VAL A 159 15.88 7.85 -3.57
N CYS A 160 17.14 8.18 -3.85
CA CYS A 160 18.23 7.24 -4.06
C CYS A 160 19.57 7.88 -3.70
N ARG A 161 20.68 7.13 -3.79
CA ARG A 161 22.03 7.63 -3.46
C ARG A 161 22.39 8.92 -4.19
N ARG A 162 21.96 9.06 -5.45
CA ARG A 162 22.22 10.25 -6.28
C ARG A 162 21.43 11.50 -5.89
N THR A 163 20.27 11.35 -5.27
CA THR A 163 19.31 12.46 -5.07
C THR A 163 19.05 12.78 -3.59
N VAL A 164 19.43 11.88 -2.67
CA VAL A 164 19.17 12.06 -1.23
C VAL A 164 19.80 13.33 -0.67
N GLY A 165 20.99 13.72 -1.15
CA GLY A 165 21.66 14.96 -0.75
C GLY A 165 20.93 16.24 -1.17
N ASP A 166 20.12 16.16 -2.23
CA ASP A 166 19.39 17.30 -2.79
C ASP A 166 18.06 17.56 -2.08
N LEU A 167 17.55 16.60 -1.30
CA LEU A 167 16.21 16.68 -0.69
C LEU A 167 15.98 17.97 0.14
N PRO A 168 16.91 18.45 0.98
CA PRO A 168 16.70 19.71 1.69
C PRO A 168 16.56 20.94 0.78
N VAL A 169 17.26 20.95 -0.36
CA VAL A 169 17.16 22.04 -1.35
C VAL A 169 15.86 21.92 -2.13
N LEU A 170 15.53 20.70 -2.58
CA LEU A 170 14.28 20.39 -3.27
C LEU A 170 13.06 20.74 -2.41
N ALA A 171 13.10 20.51 -1.09
CA ALA A 171 12.01 20.90 -0.19
C ALA A 171 11.69 22.40 -0.28
N ARG A 172 12.72 23.25 -0.31
CA ARG A 172 12.56 24.71 -0.47
C ARG A 172 12.09 25.10 -1.87
N GLN A 173 12.55 24.39 -2.89
CA GLN A 173 12.09 24.61 -4.27
C GLN A 173 10.62 24.21 -4.41
N VAL A 174 10.20 23.08 -3.87
CA VAL A 174 8.79 22.64 -3.88
C VAL A 174 7.87 23.69 -3.24
N GLU A 175 8.32 24.31 -2.15
CA GLU A 175 7.62 25.44 -1.51
C GLU A 175 7.46 26.63 -2.47
N SER A 176 8.56 27.09 -3.09
CA SER A 176 8.54 28.25 -3.99
C SER A 176 7.77 28.00 -5.29
N LEU A 177 7.70 26.74 -5.72
CA LEU A 177 6.90 26.29 -6.85
C LEU A 177 5.39 26.23 -6.53
N GLY A 178 4.99 26.37 -5.27
CA GLY A 178 3.57 26.39 -4.87
C GLY A 178 2.87 25.04 -5.02
N ALA A 179 3.61 23.94 -4.85
CA ALA A 179 3.03 22.61 -4.89
C ALA A 179 2.05 22.39 -3.72
N VAL A 180 1.02 21.57 -3.94
CA VAL A 180 0.11 21.12 -2.86
C VAL A 180 0.60 19.82 -2.21
N LEU A 181 1.43 19.05 -2.91
CA LEU A 181 1.94 17.76 -2.46
C LEU A 181 3.34 17.49 -3.01
N TRP A 182 4.22 17.03 -2.14
CA TRP A 182 5.52 16.45 -2.49
C TRP A 182 5.49 14.94 -2.21
N ALA A 183 5.80 14.16 -3.24
CA ALA A 183 5.84 12.71 -3.17
C ALA A 183 7.29 12.22 -3.32
N LEU A 184 7.78 11.56 -2.27
CA LEU A 184 9.10 10.96 -2.22
C LEU A 184 9.00 9.48 -2.64
N PHE A 185 9.56 9.14 -3.80
CA PHE A 185 9.54 7.80 -4.37
C PHE A 185 10.84 7.08 -4.03
N PHE A 186 10.82 6.14 -3.09
CA PHE A 186 12.02 5.41 -2.71
C PHE A 186 12.36 4.39 -3.80
N LEU A 187 13.59 4.45 -4.31
CA LEU A 187 14.00 3.63 -5.45
C LEU A 187 13.81 2.13 -5.16
N ILE A 188 13.14 1.44 -6.08
CA ILE A 188 13.08 -0.01 -6.16
C ILE A 188 13.93 -0.43 -7.37
N PRO A 189 14.79 -1.45 -7.25
CA PRO A 189 15.68 -1.87 -8.34
C PRO A 189 14.92 -2.68 -9.40
N VAL A 190 14.07 -2.00 -10.16
CA VAL A 190 13.29 -2.55 -11.27
C VAL A 190 13.40 -1.65 -12.50
N GLY A 191 13.19 -2.25 -13.67
CA GLY A 191 13.40 -1.58 -14.94
C GLY A 191 14.85 -1.12 -15.09
N ARG A 192 15.05 0.17 -15.40
CA ARG A 192 16.41 0.74 -15.55
C ARG A 192 17.15 1.00 -14.24
N ALA A 193 16.47 0.93 -13.10
CA ALA A 193 17.07 1.30 -11.82
C ALA A 193 18.11 0.26 -11.36
N GLU A 194 19.35 0.71 -11.21
CA GLU A 194 20.42 -0.12 -10.64
C GLU A 194 20.25 -0.34 -9.13
N ALA A 195 20.43 -1.57 -8.66
CA ALA A 195 20.39 -1.92 -7.24
C ALA A 195 21.39 -1.11 -6.39
N GLY A 196 22.57 -0.81 -6.95
CA GLY A 196 23.58 0.02 -6.31
C GLY A 196 23.16 1.48 -6.06
N GLN A 197 22.01 1.93 -6.56
CA GLN A 197 21.50 3.28 -6.29
C GLN A 197 20.49 3.31 -5.13
N ALA A 198 19.97 2.17 -4.69
CA ALA A 198 19.04 2.12 -3.58
C ALA A 198 19.75 2.51 -2.26
N LEU A 199 19.01 3.21 -1.40
CA LEU A 199 19.46 3.52 -0.04
C LEU A 199 19.39 2.27 0.85
N GLY A 200 20.32 2.15 1.79
CA GLY A 200 20.28 1.15 2.85
C GLY A 200 19.21 1.47 3.90
N ALA A 201 18.90 0.49 4.76
CA ALA A 201 17.84 0.62 5.77
C ALA A 201 18.01 1.83 6.70
N ALA A 202 19.21 2.08 7.21
CA ALA A 202 19.49 3.23 8.09
C ALA A 202 19.35 4.57 7.36
N GLU A 203 19.78 4.64 6.10
CA GLU A 203 19.64 5.84 5.27
C GLU A 203 18.15 6.12 4.97
N ILE A 204 17.37 5.07 4.69
CA ILE A 204 15.91 5.18 4.51
C ILE A 204 15.27 5.72 5.80
N GLU A 205 15.58 5.15 6.96
CA GLU A 205 15.04 5.60 8.26
C GLU A 205 15.30 7.10 8.48
N ALA A 206 16.55 7.55 8.25
CA ALA A 206 16.94 8.95 8.41
C ALA A 206 16.13 9.88 7.50
N VAL A 207 15.91 9.49 6.23
CA VAL A 207 15.08 10.28 5.31
C VAL A 207 13.62 10.32 5.77
N LEU A 208 13.09 9.22 6.29
CA LEU A 208 11.71 9.15 6.77
C LEU A 208 11.49 10.01 8.01
N GLU A 209 12.42 9.97 8.98
CA GLU A 209 12.39 10.84 10.15
C GLU A 209 12.51 12.32 9.74
N TRP A 210 13.42 12.65 8.82
CA TRP A 210 13.53 14.00 8.29
C TRP A 210 12.22 14.46 7.61
N ALA A 211 11.66 13.64 6.72
CA ALA A 211 10.43 13.93 6.00
C ALA A 211 9.24 14.11 6.95
N ALA A 212 9.15 13.27 7.99
CA ALA A 212 8.13 13.40 9.02
C ALA A 212 8.30 14.71 9.80
N GLY A 213 9.54 15.17 9.97
CA GLY A 213 9.90 16.46 10.57
C GLY A 213 9.46 17.69 9.78
N LEU A 214 9.09 17.54 8.51
CA LEU A 214 8.54 18.62 7.68
C LEU A 214 7.06 18.88 7.96
N GLY A 215 6.33 17.88 8.52
CA GLY A 215 4.91 17.99 8.82
C GLY A 215 4.59 19.23 9.66
N GLY A 216 3.63 20.05 9.20
CA GLY A 216 3.24 21.30 9.86
C GLY A 216 4.23 22.48 9.70
N ARG A 217 5.44 22.25 9.17
CA ARG A 217 6.45 23.31 8.93
C ARG A 217 6.45 23.82 7.49
N VAL A 218 5.99 23.01 6.56
CA VAL A 218 5.88 23.35 5.13
C VAL A 218 4.42 23.53 4.73
N PRO A 219 4.10 24.36 3.71
CA PRO A 219 2.72 24.64 3.31
C PRO A 219 2.10 23.57 2.40
N PHE A 220 2.77 22.43 2.20
CA PHE A 220 2.36 21.34 1.32
C PHE A 220 2.33 19.98 2.03
N GLY A 221 1.63 19.01 1.45
CA GLY A 221 1.68 17.63 1.94
C GLY A 221 3.00 16.95 1.61
N VAL A 222 3.48 16.09 2.49
CA VAL A 222 4.57 15.15 2.19
C VAL A 222 4.00 13.74 2.23
N LYS A 223 4.27 12.94 1.19
CA LYS A 223 3.96 11.51 1.16
C LYS A 223 5.16 10.70 0.67
N THR A 224 5.19 9.43 1.01
CA THR A 224 6.16 8.47 0.49
C THR A 224 5.49 7.48 -0.46
N THR A 225 6.27 6.94 -1.39
CA THR A 225 5.91 5.80 -2.25
C THR A 225 7.06 4.80 -2.12
N GLU A 226 6.75 3.51 -1.99
CA GLU A 226 7.73 2.44 -1.73
C GLU A 226 8.53 2.59 -0.42
N ALA A 227 7.96 3.32 0.55
CA ALA A 227 8.46 3.38 1.92
C ALA A 227 7.29 3.50 2.93
N PRO A 228 6.49 2.42 3.09
CA PRO A 228 5.36 2.43 4.02
C PRO A 228 5.78 2.51 5.48
N HIS A 229 7.06 2.27 5.80
CA HIS A 229 7.68 2.59 7.08
C HIS A 229 7.43 4.03 7.54
N PHE A 230 7.16 4.96 6.62
CA PHE A 230 6.76 6.32 6.96
C PHE A 230 5.56 6.36 7.92
N HIS A 231 4.60 5.45 7.76
CA HIS A 231 3.45 5.37 8.66
C HIS A 231 3.83 4.91 10.07
N ARG A 232 4.78 3.98 10.19
CA ARG A 232 5.39 3.61 11.49
C ARG A 232 6.08 4.82 12.11
N VAL A 233 6.96 5.51 11.36
CA VAL A 233 7.69 6.69 11.86
C VAL A 233 6.72 7.78 12.34
N MET A 234 5.62 8.00 11.61
CA MET A 234 4.56 8.94 12.03
C MET A 234 3.81 8.46 13.28
N ALA A 235 3.52 7.17 13.41
CA ALA A 235 2.84 6.60 14.59
C ALA A 235 3.70 6.62 15.86
N GLN A 236 5.03 6.59 15.72
CA GLN A 236 5.98 6.64 16.83
C GLN A 236 6.20 8.06 17.37
N ARG A 237 5.75 9.10 16.66
CA ARG A 237 5.95 10.48 17.09
C ARG A 237 4.98 10.89 18.20
N PRO A 238 5.43 11.66 19.21
CA PRO A 238 4.54 12.20 20.23
C PRO A 238 3.45 13.04 19.56
N THR A 239 2.18 12.68 19.77
CA THR A 239 1.06 13.49 19.27
C THR A 239 0.98 14.77 20.08
N SER A 240 1.60 15.84 19.59
CA SER A 240 1.34 17.19 20.10
C SER A 240 -0.06 17.61 19.66
N GLY A 241 -1.08 17.28 20.46
CA GLY A 241 -2.43 17.80 20.36
C GLY A 241 -3.29 17.24 19.21
N THR A 242 -4.30 16.45 19.58
CA THR A 242 -5.50 16.11 18.77
C THR A 242 -5.29 15.71 17.31
N SER A 243 -4.98 14.42 17.07
CA SER A 243 -5.59 13.62 15.99
C SER A 243 -5.11 12.17 16.13
N ARG A 244 -6.01 11.25 16.51
CA ARG A 244 -5.78 9.81 16.36
C ARG A 244 -5.78 9.46 14.86
N ALA A 245 -4.89 8.54 14.47
CA ALA A 245 -4.71 7.91 13.15
C ALA A 245 -4.04 8.76 12.03
N GLY A 246 -2.72 8.57 11.88
CA GLY A 246 -2.10 8.13 10.61
C GLY A 246 -2.11 9.04 9.36
N ALA A 247 -2.80 10.17 9.36
CA ALA A 247 -2.82 11.09 8.23
C ALA A 247 -1.81 12.25 8.45
N PRO A 248 -0.97 12.59 7.45
CA PRO A 248 -0.14 13.79 7.53
C PRO A 248 -1.06 15.01 7.68
N GLN A 249 -0.90 15.77 8.76
CA GLN A 249 -1.66 17.00 8.99
C GLN A 249 -1.45 17.97 7.82
N PRO A 250 -2.49 18.70 7.40
CA PRO A 250 -2.32 19.72 6.38
C PRO A 250 -1.33 20.78 6.89
N GLY A 251 -0.25 21.00 6.15
CA GLY A 251 0.38 22.30 6.14
C GLY A 251 -0.68 23.35 5.81
N ARG A 252 -0.64 24.51 6.47
CA ARG A 252 -1.56 25.61 6.18
C ARG A 252 -1.41 25.96 4.70
N PRO A 253 -2.46 25.83 3.86
CA PRO A 253 -2.32 26.01 2.42
C PRO A 253 -1.78 27.41 2.14
N ALA A 254 -0.81 27.52 1.24
CA ALA A 254 -0.35 28.82 0.78
C ALA A 254 -1.55 29.61 0.24
N PRO A 255 -1.70 30.92 0.54
CA PRO A 255 -2.86 31.72 0.12
C PRO A 255 -3.13 31.72 -1.39
N SER A 256 -2.11 31.37 -2.19
CA SER A 256 -2.12 31.33 -3.66
C SER A 256 -2.27 29.92 -4.25
N ALA A 257 -2.30 28.86 -3.45
CA ALA A 257 -2.40 27.49 -3.94
C ALA A 257 -3.84 27.18 -4.40
N ALA A 258 -3.98 26.60 -5.59
CA ALA A 258 -5.24 26.06 -6.05
C ALA A 258 -5.77 25.03 -5.04
N ARG A 259 -7.08 25.06 -4.75
CA ARG A 259 -7.70 24.10 -3.82
C ARG A 259 -7.56 22.69 -4.40
N ASP A 260 -6.82 21.85 -3.69
CA ASP A 260 -6.64 20.45 -4.01
C ASP A 260 -7.89 19.66 -3.56
N THR A 261 -8.58 19.04 -4.50
CA THR A 261 -9.84 18.33 -4.25
C THR A 261 -9.65 16.83 -4.02
N ILE A 262 -8.44 16.32 -4.25
CA ILE A 262 -8.13 14.90 -4.08
C ILE A 262 -8.03 14.59 -2.58
N ARG A 263 -8.84 13.63 -2.13
CA ARG A 263 -8.87 13.19 -0.74
C ARG A 263 -7.54 12.55 -0.33
N ARG A 264 -7.29 12.47 0.99
CA ARG A 264 -6.21 11.65 1.55
C ARG A 264 -6.73 10.30 2.00
N ALA A 265 -5.86 9.30 1.94
CA ALA A 265 -6.15 8.01 2.54
C ALA A 265 -6.11 8.13 4.07
N GLY A 266 -7.12 7.58 4.76
CA GLY A 266 -7.16 7.51 6.23
C GLY A 266 -6.29 6.41 6.84
N ARG A 267 -5.67 5.57 6.00
CA ARG A 267 -4.71 4.52 6.39
C ARG A 267 -3.63 4.37 5.32
N ALA A 268 -2.56 3.63 5.64
CA ALA A 268 -1.47 3.36 4.73
C ALA A 268 -1.96 2.65 3.45
N VAL A 269 -1.45 3.11 2.31
CA VAL A 269 -1.66 2.47 1.00
C VAL A 269 -0.34 1.78 0.63
N THR A 270 -0.40 0.48 0.35
CA THR A 270 0.75 -0.34 -0.03
C THR A 270 0.41 -1.18 -1.26
N ASP A 271 1.40 -1.88 -1.82
CA ASP A 271 1.22 -2.76 -2.97
C ASP A 271 0.06 -3.75 -2.72
N GLY A 272 -0.98 -3.70 -3.55
CA GLY A 272 -2.18 -4.55 -3.42
C GLY A 272 -3.15 -4.18 -2.30
N ASN A 273 -2.80 -3.28 -1.38
CA ASN A 273 -3.65 -2.85 -0.26
C ASN A 273 -4.02 -1.38 -0.41
N GLY A 274 -5.19 -1.14 -0.99
CA GLY A 274 -5.65 0.21 -1.35
C GLY A 274 -5.05 0.74 -2.64
N PHE A 275 -4.29 -0.10 -3.35
CA PHE A 275 -3.58 0.23 -4.57
C PHE A 275 -3.80 -0.87 -5.62
N VAL A 276 -4.03 -0.48 -6.86
CA VAL A 276 -3.96 -1.36 -8.03
C VAL A 276 -3.31 -0.61 -9.18
N PHE A 277 -2.50 -1.32 -9.95
CA PHE A 277 -1.82 -0.85 -11.13
C PHE A 277 -2.32 -1.59 -12.35
N ILE A 278 -2.59 -0.87 -13.44
CA ILE A 278 -2.87 -1.43 -14.75
C ILE A 278 -1.72 -1.02 -15.66
N ASP A 279 -1.03 -1.99 -16.25
CA ASP A 279 0.05 -1.71 -17.20
C ASP A 279 -0.51 -1.26 -18.57
N HIS A 280 0.39 -0.82 -19.46
CA HIS A 280 0.01 -0.35 -20.80
C HIS A 280 -0.73 -1.38 -21.64
N THR A 281 -0.54 -2.68 -21.42
CA THR A 281 -1.23 -3.77 -22.13
C THR A 281 -2.50 -4.28 -21.44
N GLY A 282 -2.83 -3.72 -20.27
CA GLY A 282 -4.02 -4.06 -19.50
C GLY A 282 -3.80 -5.08 -18.38
N ASN A 283 -2.57 -5.48 -18.07
CA ASN A 283 -2.33 -6.41 -16.96
C ASN A 283 -2.63 -5.74 -15.62
N ILE A 284 -3.30 -6.46 -14.73
CA ILE A 284 -3.68 -6.03 -13.39
C ILE A 284 -2.59 -6.47 -12.41
N CYS A 285 -1.90 -5.51 -11.81
CA CYS A 285 -0.79 -5.75 -10.90
C CYS A 285 -1.04 -5.05 -9.54
N PRO A 286 -0.50 -5.55 -8.42
CA PRO A 286 -0.64 -4.91 -7.11
C PRO A 286 0.05 -3.54 -7.02
N SER A 287 1.08 -3.33 -7.84
CA SER A 287 1.83 -2.07 -7.93
C SER A 287 2.59 -2.03 -9.25
N GLY A 288 2.98 -0.83 -9.70
CA GLY A 288 3.85 -0.71 -10.87
C GLY A 288 5.27 -1.24 -10.61
N PHE A 289 5.71 -1.21 -9.34
CA PHE A 289 7.04 -1.66 -8.94
C PHE A 289 7.07 -3.15 -8.55
N LEU A 290 5.90 -3.79 -8.42
CA LEU A 290 5.75 -5.21 -8.14
C LEU A 290 5.19 -5.90 -9.39
N PRO A 291 6.04 -6.45 -10.29
CA PRO A 291 5.65 -6.96 -11.61
C PRO A 291 5.01 -8.35 -11.52
N LEU A 292 4.07 -8.55 -10.59
CA LEU A 292 3.25 -9.75 -10.46
C LEU A 292 1.88 -9.49 -11.08
N VAL A 293 1.49 -10.31 -12.04
CA VAL A 293 0.23 -10.17 -12.78
C VAL A 293 -0.84 -11.06 -12.14
N ALA A 294 -1.98 -10.47 -11.79
CA ALA A 294 -3.14 -11.17 -11.24
C ALA A 294 -4.25 -11.44 -12.27
N GLY A 295 -4.22 -10.76 -13.42
CA GLY A 295 -5.23 -10.85 -14.47
C GLY A 295 -5.01 -9.78 -15.54
N ASN A 296 -5.93 -9.67 -16.50
CA ASN A 296 -5.89 -8.64 -17.55
C ASN A 296 -7.29 -8.05 -17.80
N VAL A 297 -7.39 -6.72 -17.90
CA VAL A 297 -8.68 -6.01 -18.04
C VAL A 297 -9.41 -6.30 -19.37
N ARG A 298 -8.79 -7.00 -20.32
CA ARG A 298 -9.45 -7.49 -21.55
C ARG A 298 -10.22 -8.79 -21.32
N SER A 299 -9.76 -9.63 -20.40
CA SER A 299 -10.33 -10.95 -20.12
C SER A 299 -11.08 -11.02 -18.80
N ASP A 300 -10.66 -10.22 -17.82
CA ASP A 300 -11.04 -10.38 -16.42
C ASP A 300 -11.77 -9.14 -15.89
N ASP A 301 -12.63 -9.36 -14.89
CA ASP A 301 -13.26 -8.27 -14.15
C ASP A 301 -12.27 -7.67 -13.15
N LEU A 302 -11.98 -6.37 -13.29
CA LEU A 302 -11.02 -5.65 -12.47
C LEU A 302 -11.35 -5.71 -10.97
N ALA A 303 -12.64 -5.63 -10.62
CA ALA A 303 -13.06 -5.63 -9.24
C ALA A 303 -12.95 -7.01 -8.61
N ILE A 304 -13.31 -8.07 -9.34
CA ILE A 304 -13.14 -9.46 -8.91
C ILE A 304 -11.66 -9.78 -8.71
N VAL A 305 -10.79 -9.49 -9.70
CA VAL A 305 -9.35 -9.73 -9.59
C VAL A 305 -8.76 -9.00 -8.38
N TYR A 306 -9.13 -7.72 -8.18
CA TYR A 306 -8.69 -6.98 -7.01
C TYR A 306 -9.19 -7.62 -5.71
N ARG A 307 -10.48 -7.96 -5.60
CA ARG A 307 -11.08 -8.43 -4.33
C ARG A 307 -10.65 -9.84 -3.96
N GLU A 308 -10.57 -10.73 -4.94
CA GLU A 308 -10.62 -12.18 -4.71
C GLU A 308 -9.36 -12.93 -5.16
N SER A 309 -8.48 -12.33 -5.97
CA SER A 309 -7.25 -13.04 -6.37
C SER A 309 -6.36 -13.31 -5.17
N ALA A 310 -5.74 -14.50 -5.15
CA ALA A 310 -4.84 -14.93 -4.09
C ALA A 310 -3.69 -13.93 -3.87
N LEU A 311 -3.18 -13.32 -4.95
CA LEU A 311 -2.13 -12.31 -4.89
C LEU A 311 -2.56 -11.08 -4.09
N PHE A 312 -3.71 -10.48 -4.42
CA PHE A 312 -4.17 -9.29 -3.71
C PHE A 312 -4.65 -9.60 -2.29
N ALA A 313 -5.31 -10.75 -2.08
CA ALA A 313 -5.74 -11.19 -0.76
C ALA A 313 -4.54 -11.41 0.18
N GLY A 314 -3.50 -12.11 -0.29
CA GLY A 314 -2.28 -12.35 0.48
C GLY A 314 -1.52 -11.07 0.83
N LEU A 315 -1.39 -10.13 -0.11
CA LEU A 315 -0.71 -8.84 0.13
C LEU A 315 -1.47 -7.94 1.13
N ARG A 316 -2.77 -8.15 1.32
CA ARG A 316 -3.58 -7.43 2.31
C ARG A 316 -3.58 -8.08 3.68
N ASP A 317 -3.19 -9.35 3.78
CA ASP A 317 -3.21 -10.12 5.01
C ASP A 317 -1.87 -9.98 5.76
N PRO A 318 -1.82 -9.21 6.86
CA PRO A 318 -0.58 -9.00 7.60
C PRO A 318 -0.07 -10.28 8.27
N ALA A 319 -0.91 -11.30 8.45
CA ALA A 319 -0.52 -12.58 9.02
C ALA A 319 0.29 -13.45 8.04
N GLN A 320 0.21 -13.17 6.74
CA GLN A 320 0.98 -13.87 5.71
C GLN A 320 2.38 -13.28 5.50
N LEU A 321 2.68 -12.13 6.10
CA LEU A 321 3.99 -11.52 5.98
C LEU A 321 5.06 -12.36 6.70
N GLY A 322 6.20 -12.55 6.06
CA GLY A 322 7.36 -13.25 6.60
C GLY A 322 8.36 -12.33 7.31
N GLY A 323 9.41 -12.95 7.85
CA GLY A 323 10.57 -12.26 8.44
C GLY A 323 10.21 -11.26 9.54
N ARG A 324 10.91 -10.10 9.59
CA ARG A 324 10.59 -9.03 10.56
C ARG A 324 9.18 -8.50 10.40
N CYS A 325 8.68 -8.37 9.17
CA CYS A 325 7.36 -7.80 8.90
C CYS A 325 6.23 -8.63 9.54
N GLY A 326 6.29 -9.97 9.47
CA GLY A 326 5.27 -10.86 10.04
C GLY A 326 5.05 -10.77 11.54
N ARG A 327 6.12 -10.50 12.29
CA ARG A 327 6.10 -10.38 13.76
C ARG A 327 6.11 -8.94 14.27
N CYS A 328 6.08 -7.97 13.37
CA CYS A 328 6.17 -6.55 13.71
C CYS A 328 4.86 -6.05 14.33
N GLU A 329 4.97 -5.30 15.41
CA GLU A 329 3.85 -4.61 16.05
C GLU A 329 3.21 -3.54 15.16
N PHE A 330 3.89 -3.13 14.08
CA PHE A 330 3.40 -2.17 13.08
C PHE A 330 2.89 -2.83 11.79
N ARG A 331 2.77 -4.16 11.71
CA ARG A 331 2.46 -4.87 10.46
C ARG A 331 1.14 -4.42 9.81
N ASP A 332 0.13 -4.07 10.60
CA ASP A 332 -1.18 -3.62 10.10
C ASP A 332 -1.17 -2.18 9.53
N VAL A 333 -0.19 -1.36 9.90
CA VAL A 333 -0.08 0.04 9.47
C VAL A 333 1.07 0.29 8.50
N CYS A 334 2.06 -0.61 8.45
CA CYS A 334 3.26 -0.49 7.63
C CYS A 334 3.34 -1.63 6.61
N GLY A 335 3.40 -2.88 7.07
CA GLY A 335 3.60 -4.06 6.23
C GLY A 335 4.95 -4.16 5.51
N GLY A 336 5.67 -3.05 5.30
CA GLY A 336 6.87 -2.96 4.45
C GLY A 336 6.53 -2.84 2.96
N SER A 337 7.44 -2.34 2.14
CA SER A 337 7.32 -2.36 0.67
C SER A 337 7.38 -3.80 0.19
N ARG A 338 6.35 -4.23 -0.54
CA ARG A 338 6.26 -5.60 -1.06
C ARG A 338 7.03 -5.68 -2.39
N ALA A 339 7.04 -4.60 -3.16
CA ALA A 339 7.92 -4.44 -4.31
C ALA A 339 9.40 -4.56 -3.94
N ARG A 340 9.85 -3.97 -2.83
CA ARG A 340 11.25 -4.10 -2.37
C ARG A 340 11.58 -5.51 -1.91
N ALA A 341 10.69 -6.12 -1.13
CA ALA A 341 10.83 -7.51 -0.70
C ALA A 341 10.98 -8.44 -1.93
N PHE A 342 10.10 -8.30 -2.91
CA PHE A 342 10.16 -9.09 -4.14
C PHE A 342 11.42 -8.82 -4.97
N ALA A 343 11.79 -7.56 -5.17
CA ALA A 343 12.96 -7.22 -6.01
C ALA A 343 14.29 -7.71 -5.43
N VAL A 344 14.37 -7.92 -4.11
CA VAL A 344 15.60 -8.37 -3.43
C VAL A 344 15.58 -9.86 -3.10
N ALA A 345 14.45 -10.39 -2.62
CA ALA A 345 14.33 -11.76 -2.13
C ALA A 345 13.56 -12.70 -3.08
N GLY A 346 12.93 -12.16 -4.14
CA GLY A 346 12.06 -12.94 -5.04
C GLY A 346 10.69 -13.30 -4.44
N ASP A 347 10.37 -12.80 -3.24
CA ASP A 347 9.12 -13.07 -2.53
C ASP A 347 8.50 -11.76 -2.02
N ALA A 348 7.28 -11.48 -2.46
CA ALA A 348 6.54 -10.28 -2.08
C ALA A 348 6.03 -10.31 -0.63
N LEU A 349 5.92 -11.50 -0.04
CA LEU A 349 5.52 -11.69 1.36
C LEU A 349 6.71 -11.67 2.32
N ALA A 350 7.94 -11.72 1.82
CA ALA A 350 9.14 -11.59 2.65
C ALA A 350 9.22 -10.24 3.37
N GLU A 351 10.13 -10.13 4.34
CA GLU A 351 10.38 -8.87 5.02
C GLU A 351 10.94 -7.80 4.09
N ASP A 352 10.67 -6.53 4.39
CA ASP A 352 11.28 -5.42 3.66
C ASP A 352 12.74 -5.22 4.09
N PRO A 353 13.74 -5.44 3.21
CA PRO A 353 15.15 -5.26 3.54
C PRO A 353 15.55 -3.79 3.76
N GLY A 354 14.70 -2.84 3.33
CA GLY A 354 14.87 -1.41 3.55
C GLY A 354 14.40 -0.94 4.93
N CYS A 355 13.89 -1.84 5.78
CA CYS A 355 13.46 -1.50 7.14
C CYS A 355 14.63 -1.51 8.12
N ALA A 356 14.87 -0.42 8.85
CA ALA A 356 15.81 -0.39 9.97
C ALA A 356 15.18 -0.82 11.30
N TRP A 357 13.85 -0.92 11.37
CA TRP A 357 13.16 -1.33 12.60
C TRP A 357 13.51 -2.77 12.95
N GLN A 358 13.79 -2.98 14.23
CA GLN A 358 13.85 -4.31 14.79
C GLN A 358 12.61 -4.52 15.66
N PRO A 359 11.65 -5.36 15.22
CA PRO A 359 10.53 -5.75 16.06
C PRO A 359 11.02 -6.32 17.38
N ALA A 360 10.24 -6.14 18.44
CA ALA A 360 10.48 -6.83 19.69
C ALA A 360 10.69 -8.33 19.41
N PRO A 361 11.66 -8.98 20.07
CA PRO A 361 11.77 -10.43 19.98
C PRO A 361 10.41 -11.03 20.37
N PRO A 362 9.97 -12.12 19.70
CA PRO A 362 8.79 -12.83 20.16
C PRO A 362 8.97 -13.09 21.66
N ALA A 363 7.93 -12.80 22.45
CA ALA A 363 7.99 -12.91 23.91
C ALA A 363 8.69 -14.22 24.26
N ALA A 364 9.83 -14.13 24.94
CA ALA A 364 10.61 -15.30 25.30
C ALA A 364 9.69 -16.19 26.15
N VAL A 365 9.25 -17.31 25.60
CA VAL A 365 8.83 -18.42 26.44
C VAL A 365 10.08 -18.79 27.22
N ALA A 366 10.08 -18.53 28.52
CA ALA A 366 11.21 -18.84 29.38
C ALA A 366 11.49 -20.34 29.26
N ILE A 367 12.50 -20.72 28.46
CA ILE A 367 12.99 -22.08 28.43
C ILE A 367 13.90 -22.21 29.66
N ALA A 368 13.32 -22.68 30.75
CA ALA A 368 14.09 -23.25 31.84
C ALA A 368 14.86 -24.45 31.26
N GLY A 369 16.19 -24.43 31.39
CA GLY A 369 17.05 -25.45 30.79
C GLY A 369 16.76 -26.86 31.30
N GLY A 370 16.87 -27.85 30.41
CA GLY A 370 17.06 -29.25 30.77
C GLY A 370 16.30 -30.29 29.93
N SER A 371 17.07 -31.04 29.14
CA SER A 371 16.82 -32.41 28.60
C SER A 371 15.94 -32.60 27.35
N ASP A 372 16.46 -33.44 26.44
CA ASP A 372 15.89 -33.95 25.17
C ASP A 372 14.65 -34.85 25.38
N ALA A 373 13.62 -34.33 26.02
CA ALA A 373 12.28 -34.87 25.94
C ALA A 373 11.33 -33.71 25.68
N ALA A 374 10.61 -33.73 24.55
CA ALA A 374 9.59 -32.72 24.31
C ALA A 374 8.64 -32.68 25.52
N PRO A 375 8.41 -31.49 26.11
CA PRO A 375 7.75 -31.39 27.40
C PRO A 375 6.35 -31.99 27.34
N PRO A 376 5.85 -32.58 28.43
CA PRO A 376 4.47 -33.04 28.50
C PRO A 376 3.52 -31.90 28.17
N VAL A 377 2.46 -32.19 27.40
CA VAL A 377 1.46 -31.20 27.03
C VAL A 377 0.85 -30.62 28.31
N SER A 378 0.94 -29.30 28.47
CA SER A 378 0.40 -28.62 29.65
C SER A 378 -1.07 -28.27 29.45
N GLU A 379 -1.93 -28.64 30.40
CA GLU A 379 -3.34 -28.24 30.42
C GLU A 379 -3.50 -26.72 30.37
N ALA A 380 -2.61 -25.96 31.03
CA ALA A 380 -2.61 -24.51 30.99
C ALA A 380 -2.31 -23.96 29.58
N ALA A 381 -1.42 -24.61 28.83
CA ALA A 381 -1.11 -24.22 27.45
C ALA A 381 -2.26 -24.54 26.48
N VAL A 382 -2.95 -25.67 26.70
CA VAL A 382 -4.18 -26.01 25.98
C VAL A 382 -5.27 -24.97 26.24
N MET A 383 -5.50 -24.59 27.51
CA MET A 383 -6.49 -23.57 27.87
C MET A 383 -6.13 -22.19 27.29
N GLN A 384 -4.85 -21.82 27.23
CA GLN A 384 -4.41 -20.59 26.59
C GLN A 384 -4.66 -20.61 25.07
N ALA A 385 -4.40 -21.73 24.41
CA ALA A 385 -4.66 -21.89 22.98
C ALA A 385 -6.17 -21.83 22.67
N LEU A 386 -7.00 -22.49 23.48
CA LEU A 386 -8.46 -22.37 23.43
C LEU A 386 -8.92 -20.92 23.62
N GLY A 387 -8.21 -20.16 24.47
CA GLY A 387 -8.43 -18.73 24.67
C GLY A 387 -8.32 -17.88 23.40
N THR A 388 -7.62 -18.36 22.38
CA THR A 388 -7.44 -17.64 21.10
C THR A 388 -8.55 -17.88 20.07
N VAL A 389 -9.48 -18.79 20.35
CA VAL A 389 -10.64 -19.07 19.49
C VAL A 389 -11.79 -18.16 19.92
N PHE A 390 -12.30 -17.36 18.99
CA PHE A 390 -13.36 -16.39 19.25
C PHE A 390 -14.67 -16.81 18.62
N ASP A 391 -15.77 -16.58 19.33
CA ASP A 391 -17.11 -16.62 18.76
C ASP A 391 -17.30 -15.39 17.87
N PRO A 392 -17.60 -15.55 16.56
CA PRO A 392 -17.69 -14.44 15.61
C PRO A 392 -18.93 -13.56 15.82
N GLU A 393 -19.95 -14.04 16.51
CA GLU A 393 -21.18 -13.28 16.79
C GLU A 393 -21.03 -12.42 18.04
N LEU A 394 -20.38 -12.96 19.08
CA LEU A 394 -20.22 -12.28 20.37
C LEU A 394 -18.87 -11.58 20.53
N GLY A 395 -17.89 -11.86 19.68
CA GLY A 395 -16.57 -11.22 19.70
C GLY A 395 -15.73 -11.55 20.95
N MET A 396 -16.09 -12.64 21.65
CA MET A 396 -15.45 -13.09 22.90
C MET A 396 -14.80 -14.47 22.70
N SER A 397 -13.78 -14.76 23.50
CA SER A 397 -13.14 -16.08 23.49
C SER A 397 -14.10 -17.17 23.93
N ILE A 398 -14.03 -18.37 23.34
CA ILE A 398 -14.82 -19.54 23.77
C ILE A 398 -14.54 -19.94 25.22
N VAL A 399 -13.36 -19.60 25.75
CA VAL A 399 -13.02 -19.81 27.16
C VAL A 399 -13.73 -18.79 28.04
N GLN A 400 -13.70 -17.50 27.65
CA GLN A 400 -14.39 -16.44 28.38
C GLN A 400 -15.92 -16.63 28.35
N LEU A 401 -16.45 -17.18 27.27
CA LEU A 401 -17.86 -17.53 27.16
C LEU A 401 -18.23 -18.75 27.99
N GLY A 402 -17.27 -19.51 28.53
CA GLY A 402 -17.55 -20.75 29.26
C GLY A 402 -18.10 -21.87 28.37
N LEU A 403 -17.72 -21.89 27.09
CA LEU A 403 -18.14 -22.90 26.11
C LEU A 403 -17.31 -24.18 26.21
N VAL A 404 -16.13 -24.13 26.82
CA VAL A 404 -15.27 -25.30 27.07
C VAL A 404 -15.71 -25.95 28.38
N TYR A 405 -16.23 -27.17 28.32
CA TYR A 405 -16.72 -27.91 29.50
C TYR A 405 -15.65 -28.79 30.12
N ASP A 406 -14.79 -29.38 29.28
CA ASP A 406 -13.71 -30.24 29.72
C ASP A 406 -12.56 -30.18 28.72
N ALA A 407 -11.33 -30.21 29.21
CA ALA A 407 -10.13 -30.27 28.40
C ALA A 407 -9.16 -31.22 29.11
N ARG A 408 -9.01 -32.43 28.58
CA ARG A 408 -8.16 -33.47 29.16
C ARG A 408 -6.94 -33.70 28.30
N VAL A 409 -5.80 -33.75 28.93
CA VAL A 409 -4.54 -34.10 28.28
C VAL A 409 -4.17 -35.54 28.66
N ARG A 410 -3.96 -36.40 27.66
CA ARG A 410 -3.42 -37.75 27.82
C ARG A 410 -2.22 -37.92 26.91
N ASP A 411 -1.03 -37.94 27.50
CA ASP A 411 0.25 -37.95 26.78
C ASP A 411 0.36 -36.79 25.78
N ARG A 412 0.17 -37.09 24.49
CA ARG A 412 0.21 -36.12 23.37
C ARG A 412 -1.13 -35.95 22.67
N THR A 413 -2.19 -36.53 23.22
CA THR A 413 -3.56 -36.40 22.72
C THR A 413 -4.38 -35.51 23.65
N VAL A 414 -5.09 -34.54 23.08
CA VAL A 414 -5.96 -33.63 23.84
C VAL A 414 -7.41 -33.90 23.49
N GLY A 415 -8.21 -34.27 24.50
CA GLY A 415 -9.66 -34.43 24.37
C GLY A 415 -10.38 -33.20 24.90
N ILE A 416 -11.20 -32.58 24.06
CA ILE A 416 -11.93 -31.34 24.39
C ILE A 416 -13.41 -31.64 24.28
N THR A 417 -14.14 -31.39 25.37
CA THR A 417 -15.60 -31.37 25.36
C THR A 417 -16.06 -29.93 25.44
N MET A 418 -16.82 -29.48 24.45
CA MET A 418 -17.32 -28.12 24.39
C MET A 418 -18.77 -28.06 23.95
N THR A 419 -19.37 -26.89 24.05
CA THR A 419 -20.73 -26.60 23.60
C THR A 419 -20.77 -25.32 22.75
N LEU A 420 -21.95 -24.95 22.26
CA LEU A 420 -22.21 -23.67 21.60
C LEU A 420 -23.32 -22.92 22.34
N THR A 421 -23.40 -21.63 22.08
CA THR A 421 -24.44 -20.75 22.65
C THR A 421 -25.86 -21.15 22.22
N ALA A 422 -26.02 -21.83 21.07
CA ALA A 422 -27.29 -22.40 20.62
C ALA A 422 -27.10 -23.68 19.77
N PRO A 423 -27.99 -24.70 19.88
CA PRO A 423 -27.94 -25.92 19.07
C PRO A 423 -28.12 -25.72 17.56
N GLY A 424 -28.70 -24.59 17.13
CA GLY A 424 -28.93 -24.26 15.73
C GLY A 424 -27.87 -23.33 15.11
N CYS A 425 -26.72 -23.17 15.76
CA CYS A 425 -25.70 -22.22 15.31
C CYS A 425 -25.00 -22.73 14.03
N PRO A 426 -24.92 -21.93 12.95
CA PRO A 426 -24.35 -22.36 11.66
C PRO A 426 -22.85 -22.69 11.75
N ILE A 427 -22.17 -22.28 12.82
CA ILE A 427 -20.77 -22.59 13.10
C ILE A 427 -20.55 -23.98 13.73
N HIS A 428 -21.62 -24.74 13.97
CA HIS A 428 -21.56 -26.11 14.51
C HIS A 428 -20.55 -27.01 13.80
N ASP A 429 -20.45 -26.90 12.48
CA ASP A 429 -19.61 -27.76 11.65
C ASP A 429 -18.16 -27.26 11.54
N VAL A 430 -17.86 -26.01 11.95
CA VAL A 430 -16.55 -25.37 11.75
C VAL A 430 -15.84 -25.02 13.05
N MET A 431 -16.57 -24.76 14.14
CA MET A 431 -16.01 -24.44 15.44
C MET A 431 -15.11 -25.56 16.00
N PRO A 432 -15.47 -26.86 15.89
CA PRO A 432 -14.58 -27.94 16.31
C PRO A 432 -13.25 -27.94 15.57
N ASP A 433 -13.22 -27.58 14.28
CA ASP A 433 -12.00 -27.51 13.48
C ASP A 433 -11.12 -26.33 13.87
N TRP A 434 -11.70 -25.19 14.21
CA TRP A 434 -10.95 -24.04 14.73
C TRP A 434 -10.31 -24.34 16.08
N VAL A 435 -11.04 -25.03 16.94
CA VAL A 435 -10.54 -25.53 18.23
C VAL A 435 -9.41 -26.54 18.01
N ARG A 436 -9.61 -27.51 17.12
CA ARG A 436 -8.58 -28.49 16.74
C ARG A 436 -7.32 -27.79 16.24
N ALA A 437 -7.46 -26.84 15.30
CA ALA A 437 -6.33 -26.09 14.73
C ALA A 437 -5.63 -25.19 15.76
N ALA A 438 -6.34 -24.65 16.75
CA ALA A 438 -5.74 -23.89 17.85
C ALA A 438 -4.92 -24.79 18.77
N VAL A 439 -5.45 -25.95 19.17
CA VAL A 439 -4.78 -26.83 20.12
C VAL A 439 -3.65 -27.65 19.48
N MET A 440 -3.75 -27.99 18.19
CA MET A 440 -2.64 -28.61 17.42
C MET A 440 -1.40 -27.72 17.32
N ARG A 441 -1.51 -26.41 17.60
CA ARG A 441 -0.37 -25.48 17.66
C ARG A 441 0.34 -25.48 19.01
N VAL A 442 -0.18 -26.19 20.02
CA VAL A 442 0.46 -26.33 21.33
C VAL A 442 1.64 -27.31 21.20
N PRO A 443 2.87 -26.91 21.58
CA PRO A 443 4.03 -27.80 21.51
C PRO A 443 3.82 -29.12 22.25
N GLY A 444 4.10 -30.24 21.58
CA GLY A 444 3.94 -31.59 22.11
C GLY A 444 2.59 -32.26 21.84
N VAL A 445 1.61 -31.55 21.26
CA VAL A 445 0.33 -32.14 20.83
C VAL A 445 0.47 -32.82 19.48
N GLU A 446 0.09 -34.09 19.40
CA GLU A 446 0.11 -34.91 18.18
C GLU A 446 -1.30 -35.22 17.66
N ALA A 447 -2.30 -35.23 18.54
CA ALA A 447 -3.69 -35.46 18.19
C ALA A 447 -4.65 -34.62 19.06
N VAL A 448 -5.76 -34.19 18.48
CA VAL A 448 -6.82 -33.46 19.19
C VAL A 448 -8.17 -34.03 18.78
N ASP A 449 -8.95 -34.44 19.77
CA ASP A 449 -10.33 -34.90 19.61
C ASP A 449 -11.27 -33.89 20.22
N VAL A 450 -12.13 -33.31 19.40
CA VAL A 450 -13.13 -32.32 19.84
C VAL A 450 -14.50 -32.98 19.80
N THR A 451 -15.14 -33.04 20.96
CA THR A 451 -16.51 -33.54 21.14
C THR A 451 -17.42 -32.37 21.45
N LEU A 452 -18.44 -32.19 20.62
CA LEU A 452 -19.49 -31.22 20.88
C LEU A 452 -20.62 -31.86 21.71
N THR A 453 -21.03 -31.20 22.79
CA THR A 453 -22.19 -31.60 23.61
C THR A 453 -23.14 -30.42 23.78
N PHE A 454 -24.42 -30.71 23.95
CA PHE A 454 -25.45 -29.73 24.32
C PHE A 454 -26.04 -29.99 25.72
N GLU A 455 -25.46 -30.95 26.43
CA GLU A 455 -25.83 -31.30 27.81
C GLU A 455 -24.63 -31.11 28.75
N PRO A 456 -24.77 -30.31 29.83
CA PRO A 456 -25.88 -29.39 30.11
C PRO A 456 -25.94 -28.23 29.09
N PRO A 457 -27.10 -27.58 28.89
CA PRO A 457 -27.20 -26.44 27.99
C PRO A 457 -26.35 -25.27 28.50
N TRP A 458 -25.76 -24.53 27.57
CA TRP A 458 -25.04 -23.31 27.89
C TRP A 458 -25.99 -22.22 28.39
N THR A 459 -25.57 -21.46 29.39
CA THR A 459 -26.28 -20.26 29.87
C THR A 459 -25.31 -19.10 30.04
N PRO A 460 -25.75 -17.84 29.87
CA PRO A 460 -24.89 -16.66 30.01
C PRO A 460 -24.19 -16.53 31.37
N ASP A 461 -24.68 -17.17 32.43
CA ASP A 461 -24.06 -17.18 33.76
C ASP A 461 -22.68 -17.86 33.78
N ARG A 462 -22.31 -18.57 32.71
CA ARG A 462 -20.99 -19.22 32.53
C ARG A 462 -19.92 -18.27 32.00
N ILE A 463 -20.28 -17.04 31.63
CA ILE A 463 -19.33 -16.05 31.11
C ILE A 463 -18.41 -15.61 32.26
N THR A 464 -17.10 -15.75 32.06
CA THR A 464 -16.06 -15.26 32.98
C THR A 464 -15.43 -13.98 32.41
N ILE A 465 -15.42 -12.92 33.22
CA ILE A 465 -14.89 -11.58 32.87
C ILE A 465 -13.38 -11.51 33.10
#